data_AF-A0A0P1HAA4-F1
#
_entry.id   AF-A0A0P1HAA4-F1
#
_cell.length_a   1.000
_cell.length_b   1.000
_cell.length_c   1.000
_cell.angle_alpha   90.00
_cell.angle_beta   90.00
_cell.angle_gamma   90.00
#
_symmetry.space_group_name_H-M   'P 1'
#
loop_
_entity.id
_entity.type
_entity.pdbx_description
1 polymer ?
#
loop_
_entity_poly.entity_id
_entity_poly.type
_entity_poly.pdbx_seq_one_letter_code
_entity_poly.pdbx_strand_id
1 'polypeptide(L)'
;MTEIDPRALRNAFGAFMTGVTVVTTHDQDGNPLGFTANSFTSVSLDPPLVLVCLANSSRNYDAFYQADGFAVNVLAEDQKEVSNTFARPVEDRFAAVNWQKGPHGAPVFDGVSAWFDCATFNRVEAGDHLILIGEVKAFENATHPGLGYARGAYVTPAAEAEALSRGSTLKVSALIAHEGKVLLSGDDKGQLVLPEVKVGKGGATAALKQLIAASGVIAEPGFIYAVYEDDACETQHITFLCQASGGTPSSGIFTELSESTLMSVADPAVCTMLSRFAEESRMGDFGVYYGNQVSGEVRPLTKGD
;
A
#
# COMPACT_ATOMS: atom_id res chain seq x y z
N MET A 1 -2.72 0.96 -31.57
CA MET A 1 -3.14 1.15 -30.16
C MET A 1 -3.44 -0.23 -29.62
N THR A 2 -2.91 -0.59 -28.46
CA THR A 2 -3.17 -1.90 -27.84
C THR A 2 -4.66 -2.03 -27.51
N GLU A 3 -5.28 -3.18 -27.81
CA GLU A 3 -6.66 -3.49 -27.41
C GLU A 3 -6.83 -3.57 -25.88
N ILE A 4 -5.73 -3.68 -25.15
CA ILE A 4 -5.69 -3.80 -23.69
C ILE A 4 -5.59 -2.40 -23.07
N ASP A 5 -6.54 -2.08 -22.18
CA ASP A 5 -6.49 -0.89 -21.33
C ASP A 5 -5.33 -1.00 -20.31
N PRO A 6 -4.32 -0.10 -20.36
CA PRO A 6 -3.18 -0.12 -19.45
C PRO A 6 -3.56 -0.01 -17.97
N ARG A 7 -4.65 0.71 -17.65
CA ARG A 7 -5.09 0.88 -16.25
C ARG A 7 -5.71 -0.41 -15.74
N ALA A 8 -6.58 -1.05 -16.52
CA ALA A 8 -7.14 -2.35 -16.20
C ALA A 8 -6.05 -3.42 -16.00
N LEU A 9 -5.03 -3.43 -16.87
CA LEU A 9 -3.91 -4.36 -16.76
C LEU A 9 -3.07 -4.13 -15.48
N ARG A 10 -2.76 -2.86 -15.15
CA ARG A 10 -2.05 -2.51 -13.90
C ARG A 10 -2.84 -2.95 -12.67
N ASN A 11 -4.15 -2.75 -12.67
CA ASN A 11 -5.02 -3.20 -11.58
C ASN A 11 -5.02 -4.74 -11.44
N ALA A 12 -4.99 -5.46 -12.57
CA ALA A 12 -4.89 -6.92 -12.56
C ALA A 12 -3.54 -7.40 -11.99
N PHE A 13 -2.42 -6.79 -12.38
CA PHE A 13 -1.11 -7.11 -11.80
C PHE A 13 -1.06 -6.82 -10.29
N GLY A 14 -1.68 -5.73 -9.84
CA GLY A 14 -1.76 -5.37 -8.43
C GLY A 14 -2.56 -6.34 -7.56
N ALA A 15 -3.27 -7.32 -8.14
CA ALA A 15 -3.96 -8.35 -7.36
C ALA A 15 -2.99 -9.35 -6.70
N PHE A 16 -1.78 -9.51 -7.24
CA PHE A 16 -0.74 -10.32 -6.62
C PHE A 16 -0.08 -9.52 -5.49
N MET A 17 -0.25 -9.99 -4.24
CA MET A 17 0.38 -9.38 -3.08
C MET A 17 1.90 -9.61 -3.13
N THR A 18 2.65 -8.56 -2.80
CA THR A 18 4.12 -8.54 -2.83
C THR A 18 4.66 -7.98 -1.53
N GLY A 19 5.92 -8.28 -1.22
CA GLY A 19 6.70 -7.45 -0.31
C GLY A 19 7.17 -6.18 -1.00
N VAL A 20 7.61 -5.20 -0.22
CA VAL A 20 8.23 -3.98 -0.75
C VAL A 20 9.74 -4.05 -0.60
N THR A 21 10.45 -3.70 -1.67
CA THR A 21 11.91 -3.64 -1.66
C THR A 21 12.42 -2.28 -2.08
N VAL A 22 13.63 -1.92 -1.63
CA VAL A 22 14.42 -0.85 -2.22
C VAL A 22 15.69 -1.44 -2.82
N VAL A 23 15.85 -1.22 -4.11
CA VAL A 23 17.03 -1.66 -4.86
C VAL A 23 18.04 -0.52 -4.87
N THR A 24 19.28 -0.81 -4.50
CA THR A 24 20.33 0.20 -4.30
C THR A 24 21.60 -0.17 -5.05
N THR A 25 22.35 0.85 -5.48
CA THR A 25 23.69 0.70 -6.05
C THR A 25 24.46 2.03 -5.86
N HIS A 26 25.63 2.15 -6.46
CA HIS A 26 26.36 3.41 -6.57
C HIS A 26 26.38 3.88 -8.03
N ASP A 27 26.36 5.19 -8.28
CA ASP A 27 26.67 5.75 -9.60
C ASP A 27 28.18 5.66 -9.91
N GLN A 28 28.57 6.18 -11.08
CA GLN A 28 29.96 6.22 -11.52
C GLN A 28 30.87 7.09 -10.62
N ASP A 29 30.30 8.08 -9.94
CA ASP A 29 31.01 8.97 -9.03
C ASP A 29 31.10 8.38 -7.60
N GLY A 30 30.48 7.21 -7.38
CA GLY A 30 30.45 6.52 -6.10
C GLY A 30 29.37 7.03 -5.14
N ASN A 31 28.41 7.85 -5.60
CA ASN A 31 27.28 8.27 -4.77
C ASN A 31 26.23 7.17 -4.71
N PRO A 32 25.60 6.94 -3.54
CA PRO A 32 24.56 5.94 -3.41
C PRO A 32 23.27 6.39 -4.10
N LEU A 33 22.64 5.47 -4.81
CA LEU A 33 21.33 5.69 -5.43
C LEU A 33 20.46 4.44 -5.27
N GLY A 34 19.15 4.62 -5.35
CA GLY A 34 18.22 3.50 -5.26
C GLY A 34 16.80 3.85 -5.66
N PHE A 35 15.97 2.84 -5.82
CA PHE A 35 14.56 2.97 -6.15
C PHE A 35 13.72 1.91 -5.44
N THR A 36 12.48 2.26 -5.12
CA THR A 36 11.51 1.30 -4.59
C THR A 36 11.01 0.39 -5.71
N ALA A 37 10.94 -0.90 -5.44
CA ALA A 37 10.42 -1.91 -6.35
C ALA A 37 9.61 -2.96 -5.58
N ASN A 38 8.54 -3.46 -6.20
CA ASN A 38 7.79 -4.61 -5.72
C ASN A 38 7.72 -5.74 -6.76
N SER A 39 8.55 -5.67 -7.81
CA SER A 39 8.73 -6.67 -8.86
C SER A 39 9.79 -7.72 -8.52
N PHE A 40 10.24 -7.75 -7.26
CA PHE A 40 11.27 -8.67 -6.78
C PHE A 40 10.80 -10.14 -6.84
N THR A 41 11.71 -11.05 -7.19
CA THR A 41 11.48 -12.50 -7.14
C THR A 41 12.77 -13.25 -6.85
N SER A 42 12.72 -14.25 -5.98
CA SER A 42 13.78 -15.27 -5.84
C SER A 42 13.74 -16.23 -7.02
N VAL A 43 14.88 -16.47 -7.67
CA VAL A 43 14.93 -17.20 -8.97
C VAL A 43 15.55 -18.59 -8.83
N SER A 44 16.69 -18.69 -8.16
CA SER A 44 17.46 -19.93 -8.05
C SER A 44 18.17 -19.99 -6.70
N LEU A 45 18.36 -21.20 -6.18
CA LEU A 45 19.17 -21.44 -4.97
C LEU A 45 20.62 -21.83 -5.31
N ASP A 46 20.86 -22.48 -6.45
CA ASP A 46 22.20 -22.87 -6.91
C ASP A 46 22.32 -22.70 -8.45
N PRO A 47 23.01 -21.66 -8.95
CA PRO A 47 23.58 -20.54 -8.16
C PRO A 47 22.47 -19.70 -7.50
N PRO A 48 22.77 -18.96 -6.42
CA PRO A 48 21.76 -18.17 -5.70
C PRO A 48 21.41 -16.90 -6.49
N LEU A 49 20.26 -16.88 -7.15
CA LEU A 49 19.84 -15.79 -8.03
C LEU A 49 18.55 -15.13 -7.54
N VAL A 50 18.50 -13.81 -7.69
CA VAL A 50 17.30 -12.97 -7.52
C VAL A 50 17.09 -12.12 -8.76
N LEU A 51 15.87 -11.63 -8.98
CA LEU A 51 15.59 -10.63 -10.00
C LEU A 51 14.73 -9.47 -9.49
N VAL A 52 14.84 -8.33 -10.16
CA VAL A 52 13.98 -7.16 -9.99
C VAL A 52 13.85 -6.40 -11.31
N CYS A 53 12.71 -5.77 -11.56
CA CYS A 53 12.47 -5.02 -12.79
C CYS A 53 12.61 -3.52 -12.54
N LEU A 54 13.38 -2.83 -13.40
CA LEU A 54 13.57 -1.39 -13.42
C LEU A 54 12.91 -0.81 -14.67
N ALA A 55 12.06 0.21 -14.51
CA ALA A 55 11.45 0.89 -15.66
C ALA A 55 12.52 1.59 -16.51
N ASN A 56 12.40 1.49 -17.84
CA ASN A 56 13.31 2.17 -18.79
C ASN A 56 13.26 3.70 -18.67
N SER A 57 12.16 4.24 -18.14
CA SER A 57 11.96 5.67 -17.87
C SER A 57 12.61 6.16 -16.57
N SER A 58 13.21 5.27 -15.78
CA SER A 58 13.83 5.64 -14.50
C SER A 58 15.04 6.55 -14.71
N ARG A 59 15.15 7.60 -13.88
CA ARG A 59 16.35 8.46 -13.83
C ARG A 59 17.62 7.70 -13.42
N ASN A 60 17.44 6.55 -12.76
CA ASN A 60 18.52 5.70 -12.30
C ASN A 60 18.91 4.62 -13.33
N TYR A 61 18.27 4.60 -14.51
CA TYR A 61 18.43 3.53 -15.50
C TYR A 61 19.90 3.29 -15.86
N ASP A 62 20.61 4.33 -16.30
CA ASP A 62 22.00 4.20 -16.77
C ASP A 62 22.92 3.69 -15.67
N ALA A 63 22.72 4.13 -14.43
CA ALA A 63 23.51 3.68 -13.29
C ALA A 63 23.32 2.18 -13.03
N PHE A 64 22.07 1.69 -12.96
CA PHE A 64 21.82 0.25 -12.77
C PHE A 64 22.19 -0.60 -13.99
N TYR A 65 22.05 -0.05 -15.21
CA TYR A 65 22.46 -0.73 -16.43
C TYR A 65 23.98 -0.95 -16.46
N GLN A 66 24.77 -0.08 -15.82
CA GLN A 66 26.22 -0.18 -15.79
C GLN A 66 26.77 -0.78 -14.48
N ALA A 67 25.98 -0.81 -13.41
CA ALA A 67 26.42 -1.23 -12.08
C ALA A 67 26.86 -2.71 -12.02
N ASP A 68 28.08 -2.95 -11.55
CA ASP A 68 28.62 -4.32 -11.35
C ASP A 68 27.96 -5.08 -10.19
N GLY A 69 27.24 -4.38 -9.32
CA GLY A 69 26.49 -4.96 -8.22
C GLY A 69 25.37 -4.06 -7.74
N PHE A 70 24.41 -4.66 -7.04
CA PHE A 70 23.28 -3.97 -6.44
C PHE A 70 22.81 -4.72 -5.19
N ALA A 71 22.15 -4.03 -4.27
CA ALA A 71 21.49 -4.67 -3.14
C ALA A 71 19.97 -4.58 -3.28
N VAL A 72 19.28 -5.59 -2.74
CA VAL A 72 17.82 -5.61 -2.57
C VAL A 72 17.52 -5.57 -1.08
N ASN A 73 16.93 -4.47 -0.62
CA ASN A 73 16.55 -4.26 0.78
C ASN A 73 15.05 -4.55 0.93
N VAL A 74 14.68 -5.67 1.56
CA VAL A 74 13.29 -6.07 1.82
C VAL A 74 12.80 -5.34 3.06
N LEU A 75 11.93 -4.35 2.87
CA LEU A 75 11.55 -3.42 3.93
C LEU A 75 10.70 -4.06 5.03
N ALA A 76 10.93 -3.63 6.27
CA ALA A 76 10.08 -3.95 7.42
C ALA A 76 8.82 -3.07 7.46
N GLU A 77 7.81 -3.51 8.19
CA GLU A 77 6.48 -2.87 8.26
C GLU A 77 6.49 -1.39 8.70
N ASP A 78 7.47 -0.99 9.51
CA ASP A 78 7.69 0.38 9.97
C ASP A 78 8.43 1.26 8.94
N GLN A 79 9.01 0.67 7.89
CA GLN A 79 9.80 1.36 6.86
C GLN A 79 8.97 1.84 5.66
N LYS A 80 7.66 2.06 5.86
CA LYS A 80 6.77 2.63 4.83
C LYS A 80 7.29 3.97 4.28
N GLU A 81 7.94 4.79 5.11
CA GLU A 81 8.50 6.07 4.66
C GLU A 81 9.75 5.93 3.81
N VAL A 82 10.56 4.92 4.07
CA VAL A 82 11.69 4.58 3.21
C VAL A 82 11.15 4.22 1.82
N SER A 83 10.13 3.35 1.74
CA SER A 83 9.46 3.02 0.47
C SER A 83 8.97 4.27 -0.28
N ASN A 84 8.27 5.18 0.40
CA ASN A 84 7.74 6.39 -0.23
C ASN A 84 8.85 7.31 -0.74
N THR A 85 9.93 7.46 0.02
CA THR A 85 11.07 8.32 -0.32
C THR A 85 11.78 7.82 -1.56
N PHE A 86 12.05 6.52 -1.63
CA PHE A 86 12.75 5.90 -2.75
C PHE A 86 11.88 5.73 -4.02
N ALA A 87 10.55 5.93 -3.92
CA ALA A 87 9.65 5.98 -5.06
C ALA A 87 9.46 7.41 -5.64
N ARG A 88 9.74 8.46 -4.87
CA ARG A 88 9.49 9.87 -5.24
C ARG A 88 10.75 10.59 -5.74
N PRO A 89 10.62 11.63 -6.58
CA PRO A 89 11.76 12.47 -6.96
C PRO A 89 12.14 13.39 -5.79
N VAL A 90 13.08 12.94 -4.96
CA VAL A 90 13.63 13.67 -3.81
C VAL A 90 15.13 13.86 -4.04
N GLU A 91 15.71 14.99 -3.64
CA GLU A 91 17.12 15.32 -3.87
C GLU A 91 18.08 14.34 -3.17
N ASP A 92 17.87 14.08 -1.88
CA ASP A 92 18.65 13.11 -1.11
C ASP A 92 17.73 12.06 -0.47
N ARG A 93 17.64 10.90 -1.10
CA ARG A 93 16.85 9.76 -0.60
C ARG A 93 17.53 9.05 0.56
N PHE A 94 18.85 9.05 0.61
CA PHE A 94 19.64 8.29 1.58
C PHE A 94 19.70 8.99 2.94
N ALA A 95 19.43 10.30 3.00
CA ALA A 95 19.22 10.99 4.27
C ALA A 95 18.02 10.49 5.08
N ALA A 96 17.05 9.79 4.45
CA ALA A 96 15.85 9.30 5.10
C ALA A 96 16.01 7.92 5.77
N VAL A 97 17.17 7.27 5.65
CA VAL A 97 17.39 5.91 6.14
C VAL A 97 18.83 5.72 6.61
N ASN A 98 19.02 5.01 7.71
CA ASN A 98 20.35 4.56 8.09
C ASN A 98 20.77 3.42 7.18
N TRP A 99 21.97 3.54 6.62
CA TRP A 99 22.50 2.57 5.69
C TRP A 99 24.00 2.43 5.89
N GLN A 100 24.51 1.30 5.44
CA GLN A 100 25.93 1.00 5.41
C GLN A 100 26.30 0.33 4.09
N LYS A 101 27.59 0.32 3.79
CA LYS A 101 28.10 -0.44 2.65
C LYS A 101 28.01 -1.94 2.96
N GLY A 102 27.30 -2.68 2.13
CA GLY A 102 27.19 -4.14 2.25
C GLY A 102 28.52 -4.84 1.99
N PRO A 103 28.65 -6.14 2.33
CA PRO A 103 29.90 -6.88 2.20
C PRO A 103 30.44 -6.97 0.76
N HIS A 104 29.57 -6.98 -0.25
CA HIS A 104 29.92 -6.93 -1.67
C HIS A 104 29.93 -5.50 -2.23
N GLY A 105 29.29 -4.57 -1.53
CA GLY A 105 29.59 -3.14 -1.64
C GLY A 105 28.42 -2.27 -2.04
N ALA A 106 27.23 -2.82 -2.29
CA ALA A 106 26.03 -2.01 -2.51
C ALA A 106 25.46 -1.49 -1.17
N PRO A 107 24.69 -0.38 -1.17
CA PRO A 107 24.09 0.14 0.06
C PRO A 107 23.05 -0.81 0.67
N VAL A 108 23.24 -1.25 1.91
CA VAL A 108 22.26 -2.05 2.66
C VAL A 108 21.69 -1.22 3.80
N PHE A 109 20.40 -1.35 4.07
CA PHE A 109 19.68 -0.55 5.06
C PHE A 109 19.60 -1.25 6.40
N ASP A 110 19.58 -0.45 7.47
CA ASP A 110 19.31 -0.95 8.81
C ASP A 110 17.80 -1.18 9.02
N GLY A 111 17.45 -2.11 9.91
CA GLY A 111 16.05 -2.35 10.33
C GLY A 111 15.15 -3.01 9.27
N VAL A 112 15.72 -3.47 8.15
CA VAL A 112 14.99 -4.22 7.11
C VAL A 112 14.64 -5.63 7.57
N SER A 113 13.61 -6.22 6.99
CA SER A 113 13.29 -7.64 7.19
C SER A 113 14.38 -8.55 6.63
N ALA A 114 14.96 -8.19 5.49
CA ALA A 114 16.09 -8.88 4.91
C ALA A 114 16.84 -7.95 3.94
N TRP A 115 18.09 -8.26 3.64
CA TRP A 115 18.79 -7.68 2.50
C TRP A 115 19.61 -8.73 1.76
N PHE A 116 19.83 -8.49 0.47
CA PHE A 116 20.67 -9.31 -0.42
C PHE A 116 21.65 -8.37 -1.13
N ASP A 117 22.95 -8.59 -0.97
CA ASP A 117 24.01 -7.83 -1.64
C ASP A 117 24.56 -8.69 -2.79
N CYS A 118 24.34 -8.23 -4.02
CA CYS A 118 24.43 -9.04 -5.23
C CYS A 118 25.50 -8.50 -6.20
N ALA A 119 26.17 -9.43 -6.88
CA ALA A 119 26.87 -9.12 -8.12
C ALA A 119 25.86 -9.15 -9.28
N THR A 120 25.99 -8.25 -10.25
CA THR A 120 25.13 -8.30 -11.44
C THR A 120 25.45 -9.53 -12.27
N PHE A 121 24.46 -10.43 -12.38
CA PHE A 121 24.59 -11.68 -13.11
C PHE A 121 24.16 -11.53 -14.57
N ASN A 122 23.04 -10.86 -14.83
CA ASN A 122 22.56 -10.61 -16.18
C ASN A 122 21.57 -9.43 -16.23
N ARG A 123 21.34 -8.90 -17.43
CA ARG A 123 20.36 -7.84 -17.72
C ARG A 123 19.56 -8.23 -18.94
N VAL A 124 18.23 -8.24 -18.84
CA VAL A 124 17.35 -8.65 -19.93
C VAL A 124 16.36 -7.54 -20.24
N GLU A 125 16.37 -7.06 -21.47
CA GLU A 125 15.36 -6.11 -21.96
C GLU A 125 14.00 -6.82 -22.08
N ALA A 126 12.97 -6.26 -21.46
CA ALA A 126 11.64 -6.85 -21.39
C ALA A 126 10.56 -5.77 -21.55
N GLY A 127 10.38 -5.29 -22.78
CA GLY A 127 9.40 -4.25 -23.09
C GLY A 127 9.80 -2.89 -22.54
N ASP A 128 8.98 -2.32 -21.66
CA ASP A 128 9.22 -1.01 -21.02
C ASP A 128 10.07 -1.11 -19.73
N HIS A 129 10.57 -2.31 -19.41
CA HIS A 129 11.43 -2.57 -18.25
C HIS A 129 12.70 -3.33 -18.61
N LEU A 130 13.72 -3.16 -17.77
CA LEU A 130 14.92 -3.95 -17.68
C LEU A 130 14.80 -4.93 -16.51
N ILE A 131 14.97 -6.22 -16.77
CA ILE A 131 15.09 -7.23 -15.73
C ILE A 131 16.55 -7.28 -15.31
N LEU A 132 16.83 -6.90 -14.06
CA LEU A 132 18.12 -7.05 -13.41
C LEU A 132 18.14 -8.40 -12.70
N ILE A 133 19.11 -9.24 -13.03
CA ILE A 133 19.33 -10.52 -12.36
C ILE A 133 20.63 -10.41 -11.57
N GLY A 134 20.56 -10.66 -10.26
CA GLY A 134 21.68 -10.59 -9.34
C GLY A 134 22.03 -11.96 -8.78
N GLU A 135 23.32 -12.27 -8.71
CA GLU A 135 23.83 -13.41 -7.95
C GLU A 135 24.15 -12.96 -6.53
N VAL A 136 23.47 -13.56 -5.54
CA VAL A 136 23.60 -13.18 -4.14
C VAL A 136 24.98 -13.54 -3.62
N LYS A 137 25.74 -12.54 -3.16
CA LYS A 137 27.09 -12.72 -2.60
C LYS A 137 27.10 -12.63 -1.08
N ALA A 138 26.20 -11.84 -0.51
CA ALA A 138 25.92 -11.82 0.92
C ALA A 138 24.43 -11.55 1.15
N PHE A 139 23.91 -11.98 2.30
CA PHE A 139 22.54 -11.69 2.70
C PHE A 139 22.41 -11.70 4.22
N GLU A 140 21.37 -11.05 4.71
CA GLU A 140 20.94 -11.16 6.10
C GLU A 140 19.41 -11.23 6.13
N ASN A 141 18.90 -11.97 7.11
CA ASN A 141 17.48 -12.05 7.40
C ASN A 141 17.27 -11.75 8.89
N ALA A 142 16.43 -10.76 9.16
CA ALA A 142 16.00 -10.39 10.50
C ALA A 142 14.62 -10.98 10.82
N THR A 143 14.17 -10.82 12.07
CA THR A 143 12.83 -11.24 12.50
C THR A 143 11.79 -10.11 12.39
N HIS A 144 12.13 -8.99 11.75
CA HIS A 144 11.20 -7.86 11.55
C HIS A 144 10.12 -8.25 10.54
N PRO A 145 8.82 -8.09 10.86
CA PRO A 145 7.74 -8.33 9.91
C PRO A 145 7.87 -7.45 8.66
N GLY A 146 7.65 -8.04 7.49
CA GLY A 146 7.82 -7.33 6.21
C GLY A 146 6.68 -6.38 5.88
N LEU A 147 7.00 -5.29 5.19
CA LEU A 147 6.04 -4.39 4.57
C LEU A 147 5.44 -5.05 3.32
N GLY A 148 4.14 -5.28 3.33
CA GLY A 148 3.37 -5.80 2.21
C GLY A 148 2.85 -4.70 1.29
N TYR A 149 2.54 -5.07 0.05
CA TYR A 149 1.89 -4.22 -0.94
C TYR A 149 0.91 -5.02 -1.80
N ALA A 150 -0.34 -4.56 -1.85
CA ALA A 150 -1.41 -5.18 -2.63
C ALA A 150 -2.38 -4.11 -3.13
N ARG A 151 -2.80 -4.21 -4.40
CA ARG A 151 -3.79 -3.32 -5.04
C ARG A 151 -3.51 -1.83 -4.86
N GLY A 152 -2.23 -1.46 -4.90
CA GLY A 152 -1.76 -0.09 -4.72
C GLY A 152 -1.47 0.30 -3.27
N ALA A 153 -1.84 -0.51 -2.27
CA ALA A 153 -1.79 -0.18 -0.84
C ALA A 153 -0.78 -0.98 -0.05
N TYR A 154 -0.19 -0.34 0.96
CA TYR A 154 0.65 -1.02 1.95
C TYR A 154 -0.20 -1.89 2.88
N VAL A 155 0.32 -3.06 3.24
CA VAL A 155 -0.27 -4.01 4.19
C VAL A 155 0.78 -4.34 5.24
N THR A 156 0.42 -4.31 6.52
CA THR A 156 1.35 -4.53 7.64
C THR A 156 0.77 -5.53 8.64
N PRO A 157 1.50 -6.59 9.01
CA PRO A 157 1.06 -7.54 10.04
C PRO A 157 0.76 -6.92 11.41
N ALA A 158 1.49 -5.90 11.85
CA ALA A 158 1.25 -5.24 13.13
C ALA A 158 -0.09 -4.51 13.21
N ALA A 159 -0.56 -3.88 12.12
CA ALA A 159 -1.88 -3.26 12.10
C ALA A 159 -3.01 -4.29 12.30
N GLU A 160 -2.82 -5.53 11.85
CA GLU A 160 -3.77 -6.64 12.10
C GLU A 160 -3.66 -7.17 13.53
N ALA A 161 -2.45 -7.21 14.12
CA ALA A 161 -2.20 -7.73 15.46
C ALA A 161 -2.52 -6.74 16.60
N GLU A 162 -2.23 -5.45 16.43
CA GLU A 162 -2.60 -4.39 17.40
C GLU A 162 -4.11 -4.20 17.49
N ALA A 163 -4.81 -4.30 16.35
CA ALA A 163 -6.27 -4.30 16.30
C ALA A 163 -6.93 -5.41 17.13
N LEU A 164 -6.21 -6.50 17.41
CA LEU A 164 -6.71 -7.66 18.13
C LEU A 164 -6.35 -7.67 19.62
N SER A 165 -5.45 -6.81 20.12
CA SER A 165 -4.78 -7.04 21.42
C SER A 165 -5.04 -6.02 22.55
N ARG A 166 -5.63 -4.84 22.31
CA ARG A 166 -5.70 -3.79 23.36
C ARG A 166 -7.03 -3.62 24.11
N GLY A 167 -7.93 -4.61 24.18
CA GLY A 167 -9.15 -4.50 25.02
C GLY A 167 -10.10 -3.34 24.70
N SER A 168 -9.76 -2.48 23.73
CA SER A 168 -10.57 -1.44 23.14
C SER A 168 -11.64 -2.08 22.28
N THR A 169 -12.76 -1.38 22.15
CA THR A 169 -13.83 -1.84 21.28
C THR A 169 -13.36 -1.70 19.84
N LEU A 170 -13.19 -2.81 19.11
CA LEU A 170 -12.91 -2.76 17.68
C LEU A 170 -14.23 -2.62 16.91
N LYS A 171 -14.32 -1.64 16.03
CA LYS A 171 -15.37 -1.49 15.02
C LYS A 171 -14.80 -1.70 13.62
N VAL A 172 -15.57 -2.37 12.78
CA VAL A 172 -15.30 -2.50 11.36
C VAL A 172 -16.35 -1.71 10.59
N SER A 173 -15.89 -0.95 9.61
CA SER A 173 -16.75 -0.21 8.67
C SER A 173 -16.50 -0.70 7.24
N ALA A 174 -17.54 -0.71 6.42
CA ALA A 174 -17.46 -1.08 5.02
C ALA A 174 -17.67 0.16 4.14
N LEU A 175 -16.60 0.66 3.54
CA LEU A 175 -16.64 1.68 2.49
C LEU A 175 -16.99 0.98 1.18
N ILE A 176 -18.29 0.85 0.89
CA ILE A 176 -18.78 0.15 -0.30
C ILE A 176 -18.93 1.15 -1.45
N ALA A 177 -18.10 1.00 -2.48
CA ALA A 177 -18.05 1.88 -3.64
C ALA A 177 -18.68 1.25 -4.89
N HIS A 178 -19.40 2.05 -5.68
CA HIS A 178 -19.95 1.68 -6.98
C HIS A 178 -20.01 2.91 -7.89
N GLU A 179 -19.41 2.83 -9.09
CA GLU A 179 -19.44 3.92 -10.10
C GLU A 179 -19.12 5.31 -9.54
N GLY A 180 -18.11 5.41 -8.66
CA GLY A 180 -17.67 6.68 -8.05
C GLY A 180 -18.56 7.19 -6.91
N LYS A 181 -19.59 6.44 -6.52
CA LYS A 181 -20.46 6.72 -5.37
C LYS A 181 -20.15 5.77 -4.21
N VAL A 182 -20.50 6.20 -3.00
CA VAL A 182 -20.34 5.39 -1.78
C VAL A 182 -21.70 5.11 -1.16
N LEU A 183 -21.91 3.89 -0.70
CA LEU A 183 -23.11 3.55 0.04
C LEU A 183 -23.07 4.21 1.43
N LEU A 184 -23.96 5.18 1.64
CA LEU A 184 -24.12 5.89 2.90
C LEU A 184 -25.55 5.73 3.41
N SER A 185 -25.69 5.67 4.72
CA SER A 185 -26.98 5.62 5.41
C SER A 185 -27.13 6.82 6.33
N GLY A 186 -28.37 7.25 6.59
CA GLY A 186 -28.64 8.22 7.65
C GLY A 186 -28.63 7.54 9.03
N ASP A 187 -28.01 8.18 10.02
CA ASP A 187 -28.16 7.83 11.42
C ASP A 187 -29.48 8.38 12.00
N ASP A 188 -29.73 8.14 13.29
CA ASP A 188 -30.93 8.60 13.99
C ASP A 188 -31.07 10.13 14.04
N LYS A 189 -30.00 10.88 13.76
CA LYS A 189 -29.95 12.35 13.72
C LYS A 189 -30.01 12.89 12.28
N GLY A 190 -30.12 12.01 11.29
CA GLY A 190 -30.13 12.37 9.86
C GLY A 190 -28.74 12.70 9.29
N GLN A 191 -27.66 12.40 10.01
CA GLN A 191 -26.30 12.53 9.53
C GLN A 191 -25.89 11.27 8.74
N LEU A 192 -25.02 11.43 7.76
CA LEU A 192 -24.56 10.32 6.92
C LEU A 192 -23.44 9.54 7.62
N VAL A 193 -23.55 8.21 7.56
CA VAL A 193 -22.60 7.26 8.13
C VAL A 193 -22.31 6.11 7.18
N LEU A 194 -21.15 5.50 7.35
CA LEU A 194 -20.80 4.24 6.70
C LEU A 194 -21.49 3.07 7.40
N PRO A 195 -21.79 1.97 6.68
CA PRO A 195 -22.14 0.70 7.30
C PRO A 195 -21.02 0.27 8.26
N GLU A 196 -21.32 0.13 9.55
CA GLU A 196 -20.35 -0.26 10.57
C GLU A 196 -20.92 -1.23 11.59
N VAL A 197 -20.05 -2.06 12.18
CA VAL A 197 -20.42 -3.01 13.24
C VAL A 197 -19.26 -3.22 14.21
N LYS A 198 -19.59 -3.37 15.49
CA LYS A 198 -18.62 -3.81 16.50
C LYS A 198 -18.15 -5.23 16.21
N VAL A 199 -16.84 -5.45 16.27
CA VAL A 199 -16.24 -6.76 16.06
C VAL A 199 -16.55 -7.66 17.25
N GLY A 200 -17.20 -8.78 16.97
CA GLY A 200 -17.45 -9.86 17.92
C GLY A 200 -16.36 -10.93 17.88
N LYS A 201 -16.61 -12.07 18.53
CA LYS A 201 -15.67 -13.21 18.61
C LYS A 201 -15.23 -13.79 17.25
N GLY A 202 -15.99 -13.51 16.18
CA GLY A 202 -15.66 -13.94 14.81
C GLY A 202 -14.58 -13.11 14.12
N GLY A 203 -14.10 -12.03 14.74
CA GLY A 203 -13.06 -11.16 14.19
C GLY A 203 -13.54 -10.23 13.08
N ALA A 204 -12.61 -9.40 12.59
CA ALA A 204 -12.89 -8.33 11.63
C ALA A 204 -13.44 -8.86 10.28
N THR A 205 -12.93 -9.99 9.80
CA THR A 205 -13.40 -10.60 8.54
C THR A 205 -14.87 -11.03 8.61
N ALA A 206 -15.29 -11.63 9.74
CA ALA A 206 -16.68 -12.03 9.92
C ALA A 206 -17.60 -10.80 10.03
N ALA A 207 -17.16 -9.77 10.74
CA ALA A 207 -17.85 -8.48 10.84
C ALA A 207 -18.04 -7.82 9.46
N LEU A 208 -16.99 -7.80 8.63
CA LEU A 208 -17.07 -7.25 7.27
C LEU A 208 -18.04 -8.01 6.38
N LYS A 209 -18.01 -9.35 6.41
CA LYS A 209 -18.97 -10.19 5.66
C LYS A 209 -20.40 -9.92 6.10
N GLN A 210 -20.63 -9.72 7.39
CA GLN A 210 -21.95 -9.36 7.91
C GLN A 210 -22.42 -8.01 7.36
N LEU A 211 -21.54 -6.99 7.29
CA LEU A 211 -21.89 -5.69 6.74
C LEU A 211 -22.26 -5.74 5.27
N ILE A 212 -21.48 -6.45 4.45
CA ILE A 212 -21.75 -6.62 3.02
C ILE A 212 -23.06 -7.38 2.80
N ALA A 213 -23.32 -8.43 3.59
CA ALA A 213 -24.57 -9.16 3.49
C ALA A 213 -25.77 -8.29 3.88
N ALA A 214 -25.62 -7.47 4.94
CA ALA A 214 -26.67 -6.60 5.44
C ALA A 214 -27.00 -5.43 4.51
N SER A 215 -26.04 -4.97 3.70
CA SER A 215 -26.23 -3.85 2.76
C SER A 215 -27.08 -4.21 1.54
N GLY A 216 -27.33 -5.49 1.27
CA GLY A 216 -28.18 -5.94 0.15
C GLY A 216 -27.51 -5.81 -1.23
N VAL A 217 -26.25 -5.38 -1.29
CA VAL A 217 -25.47 -5.30 -2.52
C VAL A 217 -24.55 -6.50 -2.69
N ILE A 218 -24.16 -6.77 -3.93
CA ILE A 218 -23.11 -7.73 -4.25
C ILE A 218 -21.79 -6.98 -4.25
N ALA A 219 -20.98 -7.19 -3.21
CA ALA A 219 -19.66 -6.59 -3.08
C ALA A 219 -18.65 -7.62 -2.59
N GLU A 220 -17.39 -7.47 -2.99
CA GLU A 220 -16.29 -8.26 -2.44
C GLU A 220 -15.56 -7.47 -1.34
N PRO A 221 -15.18 -8.12 -0.23
CA PRO A 221 -14.32 -7.49 0.76
C PRO A 221 -12.98 -7.17 0.11
N GLY A 222 -12.59 -5.89 0.11
CA GLY A 222 -11.29 -5.46 -0.36
C GLY A 222 -10.30 -5.27 0.79
N PHE A 223 -9.42 -4.29 0.66
CA PHE A 223 -8.33 -4.04 1.62
C PHE A 223 -8.74 -3.03 2.70
N ILE A 224 -7.95 -2.95 3.76
CA ILE A 224 -8.11 -1.94 4.81
C ILE A 224 -7.78 -0.56 4.23
N TYR A 225 -8.78 0.30 4.13
CA TYR A 225 -8.68 1.66 3.61
C TYR A 225 -8.26 2.69 4.67
N ALA A 226 -8.66 2.47 5.92
CA ALA A 226 -8.29 3.32 7.04
C ALA A 226 -8.28 2.53 8.36
N VAL A 227 -7.35 2.88 9.23
CA VAL A 227 -7.34 2.48 10.65
C VAL A 227 -7.13 3.73 11.48
N TYR A 228 -7.98 3.97 12.46
CA TYR A 228 -7.84 5.07 13.40
C TYR A 228 -8.42 4.70 14.76
N GLU A 229 -8.03 5.47 15.77
CA GLU A 229 -8.56 5.35 17.12
C GLU A 229 -9.39 6.60 17.43
N ASP A 230 -10.59 6.38 17.98
CA ASP A 230 -11.36 7.45 18.62
C ASP A 230 -11.01 7.44 20.11
N ASP A 231 -10.09 8.34 20.49
CA ASP A 231 -9.61 8.49 21.87
C ASP A 231 -10.74 8.81 22.86
N ALA A 232 -11.82 9.46 22.41
CA ALA A 232 -12.93 9.83 23.28
C ALA A 232 -13.80 8.62 23.64
N CYS A 233 -13.88 7.63 22.75
CA CYS A 233 -14.71 6.44 22.91
C CYS A 233 -13.90 5.16 23.16
N GLU A 234 -12.57 5.24 23.30
CA GLU A 234 -11.64 4.10 23.41
C GLU A 234 -11.96 2.99 22.38
N THR A 235 -12.27 3.43 21.15
CA THR A 235 -12.74 2.56 20.08
C THR A 235 -11.76 2.63 18.91
N GLN A 236 -11.27 1.48 18.49
CA GLN A 236 -10.51 1.38 17.24
C GLN A 236 -11.45 1.12 16.08
N HIS A 237 -11.20 1.80 14.97
CA HIS A 237 -11.97 1.68 13.74
C HIS A 237 -11.09 1.13 12.63
N ILE A 238 -11.57 0.09 11.95
CA ILE A 238 -10.98 -0.42 10.71
C ILE A 238 -12.01 -0.28 9.60
N THR A 239 -11.71 0.54 8.60
CA THR A 239 -12.56 0.65 7.41
C THR A 239 -11.98 -0.17 6.28
N PHE A 240 -12.76 -1.07 5.71
CA PHE A 240 -12.40 -1.79 4.48
C PHE A 240 -13.04 -1.13 3.27
N LEU A 241 -12.25 -0.93 2.21
CA LEU A 241 -12.81 -0.58 0.89
C LEU A 241 -13.35 -1.84 0.23
N CYS A 242 -14.62 -1.81 -0.15
CA CYS A 242 -15.31 -2.88 -0.85
C CYS A 242 -15.80 -2.36 -2.20
N GLN A 243 -15.59 -3.14 -3.27
CA GLN A 243 -16.11 -2.77 -4.58
C GLN A 243 -17.42 -3.53 -4.83
N ALA A 244 -18.51 -2.79 -5.02
CA ALA A 244 -19.78 -3.37 -5.41
C ALA A 244 -19.83 -3.59 -6.92
N SER A 245 -20.28 -4.77 -7.32
CA SER A 245 -20.46 -5.19 -8.72
C SER A 245 -21.93 -5.22 -9.16
N GLY A 246 -22.87 -5.08 -8.21
CA GLY A 246 -24.30 -4.98 -8.49
C GLY A 246 -25.17 -5.10 -7.23
N GLY A 247 -26.47 -5.27 -7.42
CA GLY A 247 -27.46 -5.34 -6.34
C GLY A 247 -28.07 -3.99 -5.96
N THR A 248 -29.18 -4.02 -5.24
CA THR A 248 -29.89 -2.82 -4.78
C THR A 248 -29.72 -2.70 -3.28
N PRO A 249 -29.22 -1.55 -2.77
CA PRO A 249 -29.07 -1.37 -1.33
C PRO A 249 -30.39 -1.62 -0.58
N SER A 250 -30.33 -2.49 0.43
CA SER A 250 -31.44 -2.74 1.35
C SER A 250 -31.60 -1.59 2.37
N SER A 251 -30.52 -0.86 2.62
CA SER A 251 -30.45 0.31 3.50
C SER A 251 -29.38 1.27 2.98
N GLY A 252 -29.63 2.57 3.14
CA GLY A 252 -28.78 3.62 2.58
C GLY A 252 -28.95 3.81 1.08
N ILE A 253 -28.15 4.72 0.52
CA ILE A 253 -28.12 5.05 -0.90
C ILE A 253 -26.69 5.25 -1.38
N PHE A 254 -26.41 4.84 -2.61
CA PHE A 254 -25.16 5.21 -3.28
C PHE A 254 -25.15 6.71 -3.53
N THR A 255 -24.34 7.40 -2.75
CA THR A 255 -24.31 8.86 -2.68
C THR A 255 -23.03 9.36 -3.32
N GLU A 256 -23.15 10.41 -4.12
CA GLU A 256 -22.00 11.14 -4.62
C GLU A 256 -21.40 11.99 -3.49
N LEU A 257 -20.08 11.92 -3.34
CA LEU A 257 -19.35 12.64 -2.30
C LEU A 257 -19.08 14.09 -2.71
N SER A 258 -20.16 14.87 -2.81
CA SER A 258 -20.12 16.32 -2.96
C SER A 258 -19.74 17.01 -1.65
N GLU A 259 -19.34 18.28 -1.71
CA GLU A 259 -19.06 19.09 -0.51
C GLU A 259 -20.25 19.12 0.46
N SER A 260 -21.48 19.25 -0.07
CA SER A 260 -22.71 19.21 0.74
C SER A 260 -22.97 17.85 1.40
N THR A 261 -22.62 16.77 0.71
CA THR A 261 -22.71 15.40 1.25
C THR A 261 -21.75 15.24 2.41
N LEU A 262 -20.50 15.69 2.23
CA LEU A 262 -19.43 15.57 3.23
C LEU A 262 -19.74 16.37 4.49
N MET A 263 -20.31 17.58 4.35
CA MET A 263 -20.79 18.37 5.50
C MET A 263 -21.90 17.69 6.32
N SER A 264 -22.57 16.70 5.74
CA SER A 264 -23.63 15.94 6.40
C SER A 264 -23.12 14.67 7.10
N VAL A 265 -21.82 14.35 7.00
CA VAL A 265 -21.22 13.17 7.63
C VAL A 265 -21.02 13.41 9.13
N ALA A 266 -21.48 12.45 9.95
CA ALA A 266 -21.50 12.59 11.41
C ALA A 266 -20.11 12.67 12.04
N ASP A 267 -19.24 11.76 11.63
CA ASP A 267 -17.92 11.54 12.21
C ASP A 267 -16.87 12.34 11.41
N PRO A 268 -16.11 13.25 12.06
CA PRO A 268 -15.07 14.04 11.40
C PRO A 268 -13.95 13.20 10.75
N ALA A 269 -13.57 12.06 11.35
CA ALA A 269 -12.59 11.15 10.80
C ALA A 269 -13.15 10.45 9.55
N VAL A 270 -14.41 10.02 9.59
CA VAL A 270 -15.10 9.46 8.41
C VAL A 270 -15.30 10.52 7.32
N CYS A 271 -15.63 11.76 7.68
CA CYS A 271 -15.73 12.88 6.74
C CYS A 271 -14.40 13.13 6.03
N THR A 272 -13.30 13.19 6.78
CA THR A 272 -11.95 13.34 6.22
C THR A 272 -11.62 12.19 5.29
N MET A 273 -11.91 10.96 5.72
CA MET A 273 -11.69 9.73 4.96
C MET A 273 -12.52 9.67 3.66
N LEU A 274 -13.78 10.10 3.68
CA LEU A 274 -14.67 10.16 2.51
C LEU A 274 -14.31 11.30 1.56
N SER A 275 -13.99 12.49 2.09
CA SER A 275 -13.55 13.64 1.28
C SER A 275 -12.38 13.24 0.40
N ARG A 276 -11.48 12.52 1.04
CA ARG A 276 -10.30 11.96 0.43
C ARG A 276 -10.62 10.85 -0.57
N PHE A 277 -11.46 9.87 -0.23
CA PHE A 277 -11.93 8.87 -1.20
C PHE A 277 -12.58 9.50 -2.44
N ALA A 278 -13.27 10.63 -2.29
CA ALA A 278 -13.87 11.38 -3.38
C ALA A 278 -12.84 12.02 -4.31
N GLU A 279 -11.80 12.65 -3.75
CA GLU A 279 -10.67 13.20 -4.52
C GLU A 279 -9.93 12.09 -5.27
N GLU A 280 -9.68 10.99 -4.58
CA GLU A 280 -9.00 9.82 -5.07
C GLU A 280 -9.75 9.12 -6.22
N SER A 281 -11.07 8.93 -6.04
CA SER A 281 -11.93 8.35 -7.07
C SER A 281 -12.03 9.22 -8.33
N ARG A 282 -11.95 10.55 -8.19
CA ARG A 282 -11.96 11.51 -9.32
C ARG A 282 -10.65 11.51 -10.09
N MET A 283 -9.52 11.39 -9.40
CA MET A 283 -8.19 11.32 -10.01
C MET A 283 -7.85 9.91 -10.52
N GLY A 284 -8.61 8.91 -10.09
CA GLY A 284 -8.30 7.50 -10.36
C GLY A 284 -7.14 6.95 -9.52
N ASP A 285 -6.77 7.71 -8.50
CA ASP A 285 -5.65 7.50 -7.60
C ASP A 285 -6.19 7.29 -6.20
N PHE A 286 -6.22 6.06 -5.69
CA PHE A 286 -6.64 5.80 -4.30
C PHE A 286 -5.59 6.35 -3.30
N GLY A 287 -5.77 6.27 -1.97
CA GLY A 287 -4.84 6.66 -0.90
C GLY A 287 -5.14 5.91 0.41
N VAL A 288 -4.18 5.71 1.35
CA VAL A 288 -4.46 5.31 2.77
C VAL A 288 -4.14 6.43 3.81
N TYR A 289 -5.05 6.73 4.76
CA TYR A 289 -5.03 7.88 5.69
C TYR A 289 -4.57 7.36 7.04
N TYR A 290 -3.62 8.06 7.66
CA TYR A 290 -3.02 7.67 8.93
C TYR A 290 -3.13 8.84 9.91
N GLY A 291 -3.89 8.68 10.98
CA GLY A 291 -4.07 9.73 11.98
C GLY A 291 -5.21 9.43 12.95
N ASN A 292 -5.62 10.45 13.69
CA ASN A 292 -6.75 10.42 14.61
C ASN A 292 -7.88 11.36 14.13
N GLN A 293 -8.89 11.56 14.99
CA GLN A 293 -10.05 12.42 14.76
C GLN A 293 -9.75 13.92 14.65
N VAL A 294 -8.52 14.35 14.98
CA VAL A 294 -8.10 15.76 15.02
C VAL A 294 -6.97 16.07 14.03
N SER A 295 -6.12 15.09 13.71
CA SER A 295 -4.91 15.28 12.89
C SER A 295 -4.44 13.98 12.26
N GLY A 296 -3.94 14.04 11.02
CA GLY A 296 -3.45 12.87 10.29
C GLY A 296 -2.81 13.24 8.95
N GLU A 297 -2.23 12.24 8.29
CA GLU A 297 -1.51 12.37 7.03
C GLU A 297 -2.15 11.49 5.94
N VAL A 298 -2.47 12.11 4.80
CA VAL A 298 -3.03 11.46 3.61
C VAL A 298 -1.88 10.99 2.72
N ARG A 299 -1.76 9.66 2.51
CA ARG A 299 -0.80 9.12 1.54
C ARG A 299 -1.51 8.63 0.28
N PRO A 300 -1.32 9.27 -0.88
CA PRO A 300 -1.87 8.80 -2.15
C PRO A 300 -1.31 7.41 -2.51
N LEU A 301 -2.17 6.48 -2.94
CA LEU A 301 -1.91 5.21 -3.62
C LEU A 301 -1.47 5.44 -5.07
N THR A 302 -1.65 6.65 -5.61
CA THR A 302 -0.95 7.14 -6.82
C THR A 302 -0.81 8.67 -6.81
N LYS A 303 0.24 9.16 -7.46
CA LYS A 303 0.36 10.55 -7.96
C LYS A 303 0.56 10.39 -9.47
N GLY A 304 -0.40 10.80 -10.29
CA GLY A 304 -0.24 10.90 -11.73
C GLY A 304 -0.61 12.29 -12.26
N ASP A 305 0.37 12.97 -12.87
CA ASP A 305 0.14 13.54 -14.21
C ASP A 305 0.46 12.43 -15.24
#